data_AF-A0A0G0THP8-F1
#
_entry.id   AF-A0A0G0THP8-F1
#
_cell.length_a   1.000
_cell.length_b   1.000
_cell.length_c   1.000
_cell.angle_alpha   90.00
_cell.angle_beta   90.00
_cell.angle_gamma   90.00
#
_symmetry.space_group_name_H-M   'P 1'
#
loop_
_entity.id
_entity.type
_entity.pdbx_description
1 polymer ?
#
loop_
_entity_poly.entity_id
_entity_poly.type
_entity_poly.pdbx_seq_one_letter_code
_entity_poly.pdbx_strand_id
1 'polypeptide(L)'
;MLTQIKSNWQNILIGILLTGIFALGFFISYLSLKLSKIFTPTPLPQKALISSTNSPNPIVFAAAPEITPEKGVYNTVLLGYGGVGHAGSLLTDSIIVVHVNTNKKTAAIISIPRDLWVSGNHKINAEASINGFQNEGGVIKDVTGLPTDYFVSIDFGGLIKLIDNLGGITLTVPKTFDDPFYPIAGLENVRTFTF
;
A
#
# COMPACT_ATOMS: atom_id res chain seq x y z
N MET A 1 -23.71 -27.18 -63.17
CA MET A 1 -22.44 -26.57 -62.73
C MET A 1 -22.77 -25.50 -61.70
N LEU A 2 -22.86 -25.87 -60.43
CA LEU A 2 -23.18 -24.94 -59.33
C LEU A 2 -21.97 -24.90 -58.39
N THR A 3 -21.21 -23.83 -58.50
CA THR A 3 -20.01 -23.53 -57.71
C THR A 3 -20.40 -23.18 -56.28
N GLN A 4 -19.95 -24.00 -55.34
CA GLN A 4 -20.12 -23.81 -53.90
C GLN A 4 -19.37 -22.55 -53.44
N ILE A 5 -20.10 -21.54 -52.94
CA ILE A 5 -19.56 -20.37 -52.26
C ILE A 5 -19.08 -20.84 -50.88
N LYS A 6 -17.77 -21.10 -50.76
CA LYS A 6 -17.15 -21.49 -49.49
C LYS A 6 -17.15 -20.27 -48.56
N SER A 7 -17.77 -20.41 -47.38
CA SER A 7 -18.00 -19.33 -46.42
C SER A 7 -16.70 -18.82 -45.77
N ASN A 8 -16.42 -17.53 -45.94
CA ASN A 8 -15.21 -16.84 -45.44
C ASN A 8 -15.31 -16.43 -43.95
N TRP A 9 -16.37 -16.84 -43.25
CA TRP A 9 -16.67 -16.44 -41.88
C TRP A 9 -15.59 -16.86 -40.88
N GLN A 10 -14.86 -17.95 -41.15
CA GLN A 10 -13.73 -18.37 -40.32
C GLN A 10 -12.59 -17.33 -40.33
N ASN A 11 -12.29 -16.74 -41.48
CA ASN A 11 -11.24 -15.71 -41.59
C ASN A 11 -11.65 -14.40 -40.90
N ILE A 12 -12.95 -14.07 -40.94
CA ILE A 12 -13.51 -12.89 -40.24
C ILE A 12 -13.44 -13.08 -38.73
N LEU A 13 -13.80 -14.26 -38.22
CA LEU A 13 -13.72 -14.59 -36.79
C LEU A 13 -12.28 -14.58 -36.27
N ILE A 14 -11.33 -15.12 -37.06
CA ILE A 14 -9.90 -15.08 -36.73
C ILE A 14 -9.39 -13.62 -36.69
N GLY A 15 -9.84 -12.77 -37.60
CA GLY A 15 -9.51 -11.34 -37.61
C GLY A 15 -9.99 -10.61 -36.36
N ILE A 16 -11.23 -10.86 -35.91
CA ILE A 16 -11.80 -10.27 -34.69
C ILE A 16 -11.08 -10.78 -33.43
N LEU A 17 -10.70 -12.06 -33.40
CA LEU A 17 -9.94 -12.63 -32.29
C LEU A 17 -8.55 -11.97 -32.18
N LEU A 18 -7.85 -11.81 -33.30
CA LEU A 18 -6.52 -11.19 -33.33
C LEU A 18 -6.56 -9.71 -32.91
N THR A 19 -7.55 -8.94 -33.35
CA THR A 19 -7.71 -7.55 -32.91
C THR A 19 -8.08 -7.46 -31.43
N GLY A 20 -8.91 -8.39 -30.93
CA GLY A 20 -9.24 -8.50 -29.50
C GLY A 20 -8.02 -8.78 -28.63
N ILE A 21 -7.16 -9.72 -29.03
CA ILE A 21 -5.91 -10.04 -28.32
C ILE A 21 -4.95 -8.85 -28.35
N PHE A 22 -4.84 -8.16 -29.50
CA PHE A 22 -4.00 -6.98 -29.62
C PHE A 22 -4.48 -5.83 -28.73
N ALA A 23 -5.79 -5.56 -28.70
CA ALA A 23 -6.39 -4.55 -27.84
C ALA A 23 -6.22 -4.90 -26.35
N LEU A 24 -6.35 -6.17 -25.99
CA LEU A 24 -6.14 -6.64 -24.62
C LEU A 24 -4.67 -6.50 -24.19
N GLY A 25 -3.73 -6.87 -25.07
CA GLY A 25 -2.31 -6.69 -24.81
C GLY A 25 -1.92 -5.21 -24.69
N PHE A 26 -2.49 -4.35 -25.54
CA PHE A 26 -2.32 -2.91 -25.45
C PHE A 26 -2.91 -2.35 -24.15
N PHE A 27 -4.08 -2.82 -23.73
CA PHE A 27 -4.72 -2.41 -22.47
C PHE A 27 -3.93 -2.85 -21.25
N ILE A 28 -3.45 -4.10 -21.21
CA ILE A 28 -2.59 -4.62 -20.13
C ILE A 28 -1.28 -3.84 -20.06
N SER A 29 -0.64 -3.57 -21.22
CA SER A 29 0.59 -2.78 -21.29
C SER A 29 0.37 -1.34 -20.83
N TYR A 30 -0.72 -0.70 -21.29
CA TYR A 30 -1.11 0.64 -20.86
C TYR A 30 -1.34 0.71 -19.35
N LEU A 31 -2.09 -0.26 -18.80
CA LEU A 31 -2.34 -0.38 -17.36
C LEU A 31 -1.03 -0.59 -16.58
N SER A 32 -0.15 -1.45 -17.09
CA SER A 32 1.16 -1.75 -16.47
C SER A 32 2.08 -0.53 -16.45
N LEU A 33 2.08 0.30 -17.50
CA LEU A 33 2.88 1.53 -17.58
C LEU A 33 2.31 2.67 -16.72
N LYS A 34 1.00 2.71 -16.52
CA LYS A 34 0.33 3.63 -15.60
C LYS A 34 0.60 3.24 -14.14
N LEU A 35 0.53 1.95 -13.82
CA LEU A 35 0.81 1.42 -12.47
C LEU A 35 2.28 1.52 -12.08
N SER A 36 3.23 1.30 -13.01
CA SER A 36 4.67 1.34 -12.69
C SER A 36 5.16 2.72 -12.24
N LYS A 37 4.45 3.80 -12.61
CA LYS A 37 4.73 5.16 -12.12
C LYS A 37 4.28 5.40 -10.68
N ILE A 38 3.42 4.53 -10.15
CA ILE A 38 2.92 4.57 -8.77
C ILE A 38 3.81 3.71 -7.86
N PHE A 39 4.35 2.62 -8.41
CA PHE A 39 5.26 1.70 -7.71
C PHE A 39 6.67 1.82 -8.30
N THR A 40 7.47 2.79 -7.83
CA THR A 40 8.92 2.68 -7.98
C THR A 40 9.40 1.61 -7.01
N PRO A 41 9.91 0.45 -7.44
CA PRO A 41 10.65 -0.41 -6.54
C PRO A 41 11.89 0.38 -6.15
N THR A 42 11.90 0.95 -4.95
CA THR A 42 13.13 1.40 -4.34
C THR A 42 13.96 0.12 -4.16
N PRO A 43 15.08 -0.06 -4.88
CA PRO A 43 15.92 -1.22 -4.63
C PRO A 43 16.37 -1.13 -3.17
N LEU A 44 16.11 -2.20 -2.41
CA LEU A 44 16.64 -2.34 -1.08
C LEU A 44 18.16 -2.10 -1.16
N PRO A 45 18.73 -1.12 -0.43
CA PRO A 45 20.14 -1.19 -0.14
C PRO A 45 20.32 -2.42 0.74
N GLN A 46 20.77 -3.52 0.13
CA GLN A 46 21.26 -4.70 0.84
C GLN A 46 22.60 -4.34 1.51
N LYS A 47 22.57 -3.40 2.46
CA LYS A 47 23.71 -3.08 3.31
C LYS A 47 23.27 -2.36 4.59
N ALA A 48 22.68 -3.13 5.49
CA ALA A 48 22.76 -2.88 6.91
C ALA A 48 22.98 -4.21 7.66
N LEU A 49 23.95 -5.00 7.18
CA LEU A 49 24.57 -6.01 8.02
C LEU A 49 25.41 -5.27 9.07
N ILE A 50 24.87 -5.22 10.29
CA ILE A 50 25.62 -5.28 11.55
C ILE A 50 26.84 -4.33 11.62
N SER A 51 26.62 -3.09 12.05
CA SER A 51 27.66 -2.28 12.69
C SER A 51 27.02 -1.32 13.68
N SER A 52 26.61 -1.86 14.82
CA SER A 52 26.50 -1.11 16.06
C SER A 52 27.46 -1.77 17.05
N THR A 53 28.69 -1.26 17.08
CA THR A 53 29.61 -1.48 18.19
C THR A 53 29.47 -0.30 19.14
N ASN A 54 28.85 -0.51 20.30
CA ASN A 54 29.38 -0.19 21.63
C ASN A 54 28.28 -0.13 22.71
N SER A 55 28.49 -0.94 23.76
CA SER A 55 28.00 -0.80 25.15
C SER A 55 26.59 -1.28 25.51
N PRO A 56 26.34 -1.61 26.81
CA PRO A 56 26.77 -2.82 27.50
C PRO A 56 25.58 -3.73 27.86
N ASN A 57 25.75 -5.04 27.67
CA ASN A 57 24.83 -6.14 28.02
C ASN A 57 23.35 -5.96 27.66
N PRO A 58 22.86 -6.59 26.56
CA PRO A 58 21.43 -6.69 26.33
C PRO A 58 20.81 -7.55 27.42
N ILE A 59 19.75 -7.04 28.07
CA ILE A 59 18.77 -7.88 28.75
C ILE A 59 18.28 -8.85 27.66
N VAL A 60 18.61 -10.12 27.83
CA VAL A 60 18.19 -11.19 26.92
C VAL A 60 16.68 -11.35 27.07
N PHE A 61 15.92 -10.57 26.33
CA PHE A 61 14.61 -11.01 25.89
C PHE A 61 14.89 -12.19 24.96
N ALA A 62 14.44 -13.39 25.38
CA ALA A 62 14.56 -14.60 24.59
C ALA A 62 14.24 -14.27 23.13
N ALA A 63 15.19 -14.52 22.23
CA ALA A 63 15.04 -14.25 20.81
C ALA A 63 13.67 -14.75 20.38
N ALA A 64 12.77 -13.82 20.02
CA ALA A 64 11.50 -14.18 19.44
C ALA A 64 11.83 -15.12 18.27
N PRO A 65 11.13 -16.28 18.15
CA PRO A 65 11.45 -17.22 17.10
C PRO A 65 11.48 -16.48 15.77
N GLU A 66 12.52 -16.69 14.97
CA GLU A 66 12.51 -16.22 13.58
C GLU A 66 11.32 -16.88 12.90
N ILE A 67 10.21 -16.13 12.81
CA ILE A 67 8.99 -16.60 12.15
C ILE A 67 9.35 -16.64 10.67
N THR A 68 9.66 -17.84 10.18
CA THR A 68 9.88 -18.07 8.76
C THR A 68 8.57 -17.77 8.03
N PRO A 69 8.61 -17.06 6.89
CA PRO A 69 7.41 -16.79 6.11
C PRO A 69 6.72 -18.13 5.76
N GLU A 70 5.55 -18.38 6.35
CA GLU A 70 4.76 -19.56 6.03
C GLU A 70 4.29 -19.43 4.58
N LYS A 71 4.58 -20.44 3.75
CA LYS A 71 4.19 -20.41 2.34
C LYS A 71 2.67 -20.25 2.21
N GLY A 72 2.23 -19.18 1.56
CA GLY A 72 0.81 -18.85 1.40
C GLY A 72 0.23 -17.98 2.52
N VAL A 73 1.08 -17.48 3.42
CA VAL A 73 0.72 -16.42 4.38
C VAL A 73 1.52 -15.17 4.03
N TYR A 74 0.82 -14.04 3.96
CA TYR A 74 1.41 -12.76 3.56
C TYR A 74 0.93 -11.66 4.51
N ASN A 75 1.86 -10.94 5.11
CA ASN A 75 1.62 -9.81 5.96
C ASN A 75 2.10 -8.53 5.26
N THR A 76 1.17 -7.62 4.97
CA THR A 76 1.45 -6.36 4.31
C THR A 76 1.12 -5.21 5.25
N VAL A 77 2.06 -4.29 5.43
CA VAL A 77 1.82 -3.03 6.15
C VAL A 77 1.49 -1.93 5.16
N LEU A 78 0.38 -1.24 5.38
CA LEU A 78 -0.04 -0.06 4.62
C LEU A 78 0.13 1.18 5.50
N LEU A 79 0.88 2.14 4.99
CA LEU A 79 1.21 3.41 5.66
C LEU A 79 0.63 4.58 4.87
N GLY A 80 -0.24 5.36 5.48
CA GLY A 80 -0.71 6.64 4.97
C GLY A 80 0.01 7.77 5.68
N TYR A 81 0.59 8.71 4.93
CA TYR A 81 1.38 9.81 5.48
C TYR A 81 1.06 11.15 4.80
N GLY A 82 1.46 12.27 5.43
CA GLY A 82 1.09 13.61 4.95
C GLY A 82 1.67 13.97 3.58
N GLY A 83 2.94 13.66 3.33
CA GLY A 83 3.62 14.01 2.08
C GLY A 83 4.05 15.48 2.01
N VAL A 84 4.63 15.88 0.87
CA VAL A 84 5.22 17.21 0.66
C VAL A 84 4.16 18.31 0.88
N GLY A 85 4.53 19.37 1.60
CA GLY A 85 3.65 20.51 1.88
C GLY A 85 2.78 20.38 3.14
N HIS A 86 2.88 19.26 3.87
CA HIS A 86 2.18 19.06 5.14
C HIS A 86 3.14 19.21 6.34
N ALA A 87 2.64 19.78 7.44
CA ALA A 87 3.36 19.76 8.72
C ALA A 87 3.47 18.31 9.22
N GLY A 88 4.69 17.86 9.55
CA GLY A 88 4.93 16.45 9.85
C GLY A 88 4.80 15.56 8.60
N SER A 89 5.36 16.01 7.48
CA SER A 89 5.22 15.37 6.15
C SER A 89 5.60 13.90 6.09
N LEU A 90 6.37 13.37 7.06
CA LEU A 90 6.78 11.96 7.14
C LEU A 90 6.14 11.21 8.30
N LEU A 91 5.23 11.84 9.05
CA LEU A 91 4.46 11.15 10.09
C LEU A 91 3.39 10.28 9.44
N THR A 92 3.23 9.05 9.92
CA THR A 92 2.21 8.11 9.45
C THR A 92 0.91 8.29 10.22
N ASP A 93 -0.11 8.80 9.54
CA ASP A 93 -1.44 9.03 10.12
C ASP A 93 -2.33 7.79 10.07
N SER A 94 -2.05 6.88 9.13
CA SER A 94 -2.76 5.62 8.98
C SER A 94 -1.78 4.47 8.91
N ILE A 95 -1.91 3.52 9.84
CA ILE A 95 -1.08 2.32 9.90
C ILE A 95 -2.02 1.12 9.90
N ILE A 96 -1.96 0.29 8.87
CA ILE A 96 -2.85 -0.85 8.70
C ILE A 96 -2.03 -2.10 8.39
N VAL A 97 -2.25 -3.17 9.14
CA VAL A 97 -1.68 -4.49 8.88
C VAL A 97 -2.73 -5.33 8.17
N VAL A 98 -2.37 -5.86 7.01
CA VAL A 98 -3.18 -6.78 6.21
C VAL A 98 -2.53 -8.15 6.25
N HIS A 99 -3.22 -9.11 6.87
CA HIS A 99 -2.80 -10.50 6.96
C HIS A 99 -3.66 -11.33 6.00
N VAL A 100 -3.03 -11.97 5.02
CA VAL A 100 -3.69 -12.83 4.02
C VAL A 100 -3.17 -14.24 4.16
N ASN A 101 -4.08 -15.21 4.33
CA ASN A 101 -3.77 -16.62 4.29
C ASN A 101 -4.45 -17.26 3.06
N THR A 102 -3.68 -17.53 2.02
CA THR A 102 -4.16 -18.13 0.76
C THR A 102 -4.54 -19.59 0.92
N ASN A 103 -3.92 -20.30 1.87
CA ASN A 103 -4.22 -21.71 2.14
C ASN A 103 -5.62 -21.86 2.74
N LYS A 104 -6.00 -20.94 3.65
CA LYS A 104 -7.32 -20.91 4.30
C LYS A 104 -8.33 -20.00 3.59
N LYS A 105 -7.90 -19.23 2.58
CA LYS A 105 -8.70 -18.21 1.88
C LYS A 105 -9.31 -17.16 2.82
N THR A 106 -8.54 -16.75 3.83
CA THR A 106 -8.96 -15.77 4.83
C THR A 106 -8.07 -14.54 4.77
N ALA A 107 -8.64 -13.37 5.06
CA ALA A 107 -7.90 -12.13 5.25
C ALA A 107 -8.36 -11.43 6.53
N ALA A 108 -7.41 -10.83 7.24
CA ALA A 108 -7.65 -9.97 8.39
C ALA A 108 -6.98 -8.62 8.16
N ILE A 109 -7.66 -7.54 8.55
CA ILE A 109 -7.17 -6.18 8.44
C ILE A 109 -7.27 -5.55 9.82
N ILE A 110 -6.16 -5.01 10.32
CA ILE A 110 -6.06 -4.43 11.66
C ILE A 110 -5.41 -3.06 11.55
N SER A 111 -6.08 -2.04 12.07
CA SER A 111 -5.50 -0.70 12.20
C SER A 111 -4.69 -0.59 13.49
N ILE A 112 -3.48 -0.04 13.38
CA ILE A 112 -2.62 0.24 14.53
C ILE A 112 -2.81 1.72 14.92
N PRO A 113 -3.08 2.05 16.20
CA PRO A 113 -3.21 3.43 16.64
C PRO A 113 -1.90 4.21 16.44
N ARG A 114 -1.95 5.33 15.73
CA ARG A 114 -0.78 6.16 15.39
C ARG A 114 -0.01 6.69 16.62
N ASP A 115 -0.70 6.85 17.74
CA ASP A 115 -0.14 7.38 19.00
C ASP A 115 0.37 6.27 19.93
N LEU A 116 0.46 5.02 19.47
CA LEU A 116 1.00 3.92 20.25
C LEU A 116 2.46 4.18 20.64
N TRP A 117 2.80 4.01 21.90
CA TRP A 117 4.17 4.20 22.40
C TRP A 117 5.02 2.97 22.12
N VAL A 118 6.21 3.16 21.54
CA VAL A 118 7.09 2.08 21.05
C VAL A 118 8.50 2.17 21.62
N SER A 119 9.32 1.13 21.37
CA SER A 119 10.65 0.90 21.96
C SER A 119 11.71 1.99 21.67
N GLY A 120 11.41 2.98 20.82
CA GLY A 120 12.25 4.17 20.57
C GLY A 120 11.91 5.40 21.42
N ASN A 121 11.09 5.27 22.47
CA ASN A 121 10.64 6.38 23.33
C ASN A 121 9.92 7.51 22.57
N HIS A 122 9.08 7.11 21.61
CA HIS A 122 8.23 8.00 20.84
C HIS A 122 6.96 7.27 20.41
N LYS A 123 6.03 7.99 19.78
CA LYS A 123 4.81 7.45 19.19
C LYS A 123 5.13 6.77 17.85
N ILE A 124 4.50 5.65 17.55
CA ILE A 124 4.78 4.86 16.34
C ILE A 124 4.69 5.68 15.05
N ASN A 125 3.82 6.69 14.99
CA ASN A 125 3.70 7.56 13.81
C ASN A 125 4.95 8.37 13.46
N ALA A 126 5.84 8.58 14.43
CA ALA A 126 7.09 9.30 14.22
C ALA A 126 8.24 8.40 13.76
N GLU A 127 8.07 7.08 13.80
CA GLU A 127 9.12 6.12 13.46
C GLU A 127 9.60 6.32 12.01
N ALA A 128 8.69 6.50 11.04
CA ALA A 128 9.07 6.83 9.66
C ALA A 128 9.83 8.16 9.53
N SER A 129 9.48 9.17 10.34
CA SER A 129 10.18 10.46 10.30
C SER A 129 11.56 10.42 10.93
N ILE A 130 11.79 9.52 11.90
CA ILE A 130 13.06 9.42 12.64
C ILE A 130 14.00 8.45 11.93
N ASN A 131 13.50 7.26 11.61
CA ASN A 131 14.29 6.13 11.12
C ASN A 131 13.93 5.71 9.69
N GLY A 132 12.94 6.35 9.06
CA GLY A 132 12.47 6.00 7.71
C GLY A 132 11.42 4.89 7.71
N PHE A 133 10.56 4.88 6.69
CA PHE A 133 9.41 3.97 6.55
C PHE A 133 9.75 2.47 6.67
N GLN A 134 10.99 2.08 6.35
CA GLN A 134 11.42 0.68 6.45
C GLN A 134 11.51 0.20 7.90
N ASN A 135 11.95 1.08 8.81
CA ASN A 135 12.11 0.74 10.22
C ASN A 135 10.76 0.66 10.95
N GLU A 136 9.76 1.41 10.48
CA GLU A 136 8.40 1.33 11.00
C GLU A 136 7.79 -0.07 10.83
N GLY A 137 8.08 -0.77 9.73
CA GLY A 137 7.67 -2.17 9.55
C GLY A 137 8.29 -3.13 10.58
N GLY A 138 9.49 -2.82 11.07
CA GLY A 138 10.16 -3.56 12.16
C GLY A 138 9.50 -3.30 13.51
N VAL A 139 9.20 -2.04 13.82
CA VAL A 139 8.48 -1.67 15.05
C VAL A 139 7.07 -2.26 15.08
N ILE A 140 6.37 -2.30 13.93
CA ILE A 140 5.06 -2.94 13.82
C ILE A 140 5.18 -4.46 14.07
N LYS A 141 6.25 -5.10 13.60
CA LYS A 141 6.52 -6.51 13.93
C LYS A 141 6.71 -6.70 15.44
N ASP A 142 7.41 -5.80 16.12
CA ASP A 142 7.60 -5.88 17.58
C ASP A 142 6.27 -5.73 18.34
N VAL A 143 5.38 -4.87 17.86
CA VAL A 143 4.05 -4.65 18.46
C VAL A 143 3.10 -5.82 18.19
N THR A 144 3.09 -6.34 16.97
CA THR A 144 2.08 -7.33 16.53
C THR A 144 2.55 -8.77 16.65
N GLY A 145 3.86 -9.00 16.75
CA GLY A 145 4.47 -10.33 16.65
C GLY A 145 4.38 -10.94 15.25
N LEU A 146 3.88 -10.21 14.24
CA LEU A 146 3.75 -10.70 12.87
C LEU A 146 4.96 -10.27 12.04
N PRO A 147 5.57 -11.17 11.24
CA PRO A 147 6.61 -10.76 10.30
C PRO A 147 6.00 -9.80 9.27
N THR A 148 6.72 -8.75 8.89
CA THR A 148 6.30 -7.83 7.84
C THR A 148 6.92 -8.26 6.51
N ASP A 149 6.13 -8.85 5.61
CA ASP A 149 6.63 -9.37 4.32
C ASP A 149 6.68 -8.27 3.25
N TYR A 150 5.67 -7.40 3.26
CA TYR A 150 5.55 -6.27 2.34
C TYR A 150 5.18 -5.01 3.09
N PHE A 151 5.58 -3.87 2.55
CA PHE A 151 5.13 -2.58 3.02
C PHE A 151 4.77 -1.70 1.82
N VAL A 152 3.76 -0.86 1.98
CA VAL A 152 3.34 0.14 1.01
C VAL A 152 3.14 1.45 1.75
N SER A 153 3.76 2.52 1.28
CA SER A 153 3.51 3.87 1.80
C SER A 153 2.88 4.74 0.71
N ILE A 154 1.90 5.55 1.09
CA ILE A 154 1.17 6.44 0.19
C ILE A 154 0.89 7.77 0.87
N ASP A 155 1.15 8.87 0.16
CA ASP A 155 0.79 10.20 0.62
C ASP A 155 -0.64 10.57 0.17
N PHE A 156 -1.16 11.69 0.68
CA PHE A 156 -2.49 12.18 0.24
C PHE A 156 -2.58 12.37 -1.27
N GLY A 157 -1.53 12.90 -1.90
CA GLY A 157 -1.49 13.09 -3.35
C GLY A 157 -1.55 11.78 -4.14
N GLY A 158 -0.85 10.74 -3.68
CA GLY A 158 -0.90 9.39 -4.22
C GLY A 158 -2.26 8.74 -4.02
N LEU A 159 -2.88 8.92 -2.84
CA LEU A 159 -4.19 8.36 -2.52
C LEU A 159 -5.28 8.94 -3.44
N ILE A 160 -5.29 10.25 -3.66
CA ILE A 160 -6.23 10.91 -4.58
C ILE A 160 -6.08 10.31 -5.98
N LYS A 161 -4.86 10.24 -6.51
CA LYS A 161 -4.58 9.66 -7.84
C LYS A 161 -5.02 8.20 -7.93
N LEU A 162 -4.85 7.41 -6.86
CA LEU A 162 -5.28 6.02 -6.81
C LEU A 162 -6.80 5.92 -6.95
N ILE A 163 -7.55 6.70 -6.17
CA ILE A 163 -9.02 6.72 -6.19
C ILE A 163 -9.54 7.20 -7.55
N ASP A 164 -8.95 8.27 -8.10
CA ASP A 164 -9.32 8.79 -9.42
C ASP A 164 -9.11 7.75 -10.53
N ASN A 165 -8.01 7.00 -10.49
CA ASN A 165 -7.75 5.93 -11.45
C ASN A 165 -8.71 4.74 -11.31
N LEU A 166 -9.32 4.54 -10.13
CA LEU A 166 -10.36 3.53 -9.91
C LEU A 166 -11.75 4.01 -10.35
N GLY A 167 -11.90 5.28 -10.76
CA GLY A 167 -13.18 5.88 -11.11
C GLY A 167 -13.99 6.33 -9.89
N GLY A 168 -13.35 6.52 -8.74
CA GLY A 168 -14.00 6.85 -7.47
C GLY A 168 -14.40 5.62 -6.66
N ILE A 169 -14.89 5.85 -5.44
CA ILE A 169 -15.42 4.81 -4.54
C ILE A 169 -16.81 5.22 -4.03
N THR A 170 -17.73 4.28 -3.90
CA THR A 170 -19.05 4.52 -3.30
C THR A 170 -19.00 4.16 -1.82
N LEU A 171 -19.35 5.12 -0.96
CA LEU A 171 -19.41 4.95 0.49
C LEU A 171 -20.81 5.27 0.99
N THR A 172 -21.34 4.45 1.90
CA THR A 172 -22.55 4.77 2.64
C THR A 172 -22.17 5.50 3.91
N VAL A 173 -22.59 6.76 4.05
CA VAL A 173 -22.35 7.58 5.23
C VAL A 173 -23.59 7.51 6.13
N PRO A 174 -23.60 6.69 7.19
CA PRO A 174 -24.81 6.45 7.98
C PRO A 174 -25.21 7.64 8.84
N LYS A 175 -24.24 8.49 9.20
CA LYS A 175 -24.45 9.69 10.01
C LYS A 175 -23.52 10.79 9.50
N THR A 176 -24.10 11.94 9.21
CA THR A 176 -23.34 13.15 8.89
C THR A 176 -22.79 13.77 10.17
N PHE A 177 -21.69 14.51 10.04
CA PHE A 177 -21.14 15.33 11.10
C PHE A 177 -20.80 16.70 10.52
N ASP A 178 -20.80 17.71 11.38
CA ASP A 178 -20.40 19.07 11.06
C ASP A 178 -19.17 19.41 11.91
N ASP A 179 -18.13 19.95 11.30
CA ASP A 179 -16.92 20.39 11.97
C ASP A 179 -16.77 21.90 11.77
N PRO A 180 -17.27 22.73 12.71
CA PRO A 180 -17.26 24.18 12.56
C PRO A 180 -15.84 24.78 12.58
N PHE A 181 -14.83 23.99 12.96
CA PHE A 181 -13.43 24.43 12.96
C PHE A 181 -12.71 24.09 11.64
N TYR A 182 -13.41 23.45 10.70
CA TYR A 182 -12.89 23.11 9.39
C TYR A 182 -13.79 23.62 8.25
N PRO A 183 -13.23 24.22 7.17
CA PRO A 183 -11.83 24.53 6.97
C PRO A 183 -11.37 25.73 7.80
N ILE A 184 -10.08 25.75 8.17
CA ILE A 184 -9.50 26.89 8.90
C ILE A 184 -9.41 28.09 7.94
N ALA A 185 -10.06 29.19 8.30
CA ALA A 185 -10.07 30.41 7.49
C ALA A 185 -8.64 30.86 7.15
N GLY A 186 -8.36 31.06 5.86
CA GLY A 186 -7.01 31.41 5.36
C GLY A 186 -6.03 30.25 5.15
N LEU A 187 -6.43 29.00 5.46
CA LEU A 187 -5.69 27.77 5.13
C LEU A 187 -6.50 26.84 4.20
N GLU A 188 -7.44 27.41 3.44
CA GLU A 188 -8.43 26.72 2.59
C GLU A 188 -7.84 25.99 1.35
N ASN A 189 -6.53 25.80 1.28
CA ASN A 189 -5.87 25.10 0.15
C ASN A 189 -6.17 23.59 0.11
N VAL A 190 -7.01 23.08 1.02
CA VAL A 190 -7.42 21.68 1.05
C VAL A 190 -8.67 21.53 0.19
N ARG A 191 -8.57 20.78 -0.92
CA ARG A 191 -9.74 20.50 -1.78
C ARG A 191 -10.76 19.70 -0.98
N THR A 192 -11.89 20.32 -0.66
CA THR A 192 -13.08 19.61 -0.20
C THR A 192 -13.69 18.88 -1.39
N PHE A 193 -13.81 17.56 -1.31
CA PHE A 193 -14.57 16.77 -2.28
C PHE A 193 -15.98 16.57 -1.71
N THR A 194 -16.95 17.24 -2.32
CA THR A 194 -18.36 16.91 -2.10
C THR A 194 -18.68 15.66 -2.91
N PHE A 195 -19.08 14.59 -2.23
CA PHE A 195 -19.54 13.33 -2.82
C PHE A 195 -20.98 13.44 -3.34
#